data_AF-A0A367EZQ8-F1
#
_entry.id   AF-A0A367EZQ8-F1
#
_cell.length_a   1.000
_cell.length_b   1.000
_cell.length_c   1.000
_cell.angle_alpha   90.00
_cell.angle_beta   90.00
_cell.angle_gamma   90.00
#
_symmetry.space_group_name_H-M   'P 1'
#
loop_
_entity.id
_entity.type
_entity.pdbx_description
1 polymer ?
#
loop_
_entity_poly.entity_id
_entity_poly.type
_entity_poly.pdbx_seq_one_letter_code
_entity_poly.pdbx_strand_id
1 'polypeptide(L)'
;MTDGIRDGREPVSLRLPGIVLGVGLGGFVDGILLHQILQWHHMLTSTDDDRIGVKYYSPRTVSGLEMNTVWDGIFHTVCWLAVLIGLAVLYARVTHGRRRVWTSRVLWGWILAGWGLFNLAEGLLDHQILGIHHVHGGPYQLWWDIGFLALGAVLLIVGHLVQRSGRSLDTDGRLA
;
A
#
# COMPACT_ATOMS: atom_id res chain seq x y z
N MET A 1 -51.67 9.34 0.65
CA MET A 1 -50.82 8.27 1.20
C MET A 1 -49.95 7.76 0.04
N THR A 2 -48.88 8.48 -0.27
CA THR A 2 -47.95 8.13 -1.35
C THR A 2 -46.84 7.30 -0.74
N ASP A 3 -46.89 6.00 -1.01
CA ASP A 3 -45.90 5.02 -0.59
C ASP A 3 -44.58 5.34 -1.33
N GLY A 4 -43.65 5.98 -0.61
CA GLY A 4 -42.34 6.30 -1.11
C GLY A 4 -41.53 5.01 -1.18
N ILE A 5 -41.50 4.40 -2.37
CA ILE A 5 -40.56 3.32 -2.71
C ILE A 5 -39.15 3.88 -2.47
N ARG A 6 -38.60 3.60 -1.29
CA ARG A 6 -37.16 3.69 -1.04
C ARG A 6 -36.57 2.61 -1.94
N ASP A 7 -35.91 3.00 -3.03
CA ASP A 7 -35.06 2.11 -3.83
C ASP A 7 -34.02 1.51 -2.85
N GLY A 8 -34.29 0.30 -2.38
CA GLY A 8 -33.57 -0.37 -1.29
C GLY A 8 -32.21 -0.91 -1.72
N ARG A 9 -31.46 -0.17 -2.54
CA ARG A 9 -30.16 -0.61 -3.04
C ARG A 9 -29.02 -0.01 -2.23
N GLU A 10 -28.32 -0.89 -1.53
CA GLU A 10 -27.12 -0.57 -0.75
C GLU A 10 -26.00 -0.02 -1.65
N PRO A 11 -25.33 1.07 -1.23
CA PRO A 11 -24.21 1.63 -1.98
C PRO A 11 -23.04 0.65 -2.11
N VAL A 12 -22.37 0.66 -3.27
CA VAL A 12 -21.24 -0.24 -3.52
C VAL A 12 -20.05 0.17 -2.66
N SER A 13 -19.62 -0.69 -1.74
CA SER A 13 -18.46 -0.42 -0.89
C SER A 13 -17.14 -0.55 -1.66
N LEU A 14 -16.44 0.57 -1.83
CA LEU A 14 -15.10 0.64 -2.45
C LEU A 14 -13.95 0.52 -1.45
N ARG A 15 -14.25 0.40 -0.14
CA ARG A 15 -13.25 0.44 0.92
C ARG A 15 -12.22 -0.68 0.81
N LEU A 16 -12.69 -1.93 0.77
CA LEU A 16 -11.81 -3.09 0.67
C LEU A 16 -10.95 -3.09 -0.60
N PRO A 17 -11.51 -3.00 -1.82
CA PRO A 17 -10.69 -2.99 -3.02
C PRO A 17 -9.74 -1.78 -3.07
N GLY A 18 -10.17 -0.62 -2.58
CA GLY A 18 -9.32 0.57 -2.51
C GLY A 18 -8.12 0.37 -1.58
N ILE A 19 -8.33 -0.10 -0.35
CA ILE A 19 -7.24 -0.36 0.61
C ILE A 19 -6.26 -1.39 0.05
N VAL A 20 -6.76 -2.51 -0.47
CA VAL A 20 -5.93 -3.60 -1.01
C VAL A 20 -5.11 -3.14 -2.22
N LEU A 21 -5.72 -2.35 -3.12
CA LEU A 21 -5.00 -1.69 -4.22
C LEU A 21 -3.93 -0.73 -3.70
N GLY A 22 -4.26 0.08 -2.69
CA GLY A 22 -3.34 1.01 -2.06
C GLY A 22 -2.10 0.33 -1.49
N VAL A 23 -2.30 -0.77 -0.75
CA VAL A 23 -1.19 -1.57 -0.20
C VAL A 23 -0.28 -2.08 -1.31
N GLY A 24 -0.86 -2.72 -2.34
CA GLY A 24 -0.07 -3.27 -3.45
C GLY A 24 0.66 -2.20 -4.26
N LEU A 25 0.00 -1.08 -4.58
CA LEU A 25 0.62 0.04 -5.31
C LEU A 25 1.71 0.72 -4.49
N GLY A 26 1.49 0.93 -3.19
CA GLY A 26 2.48 1.50 -2.29
C GLY A 26 3.74 0.64 -2.20
N GLY A 27 3.56 -0.67 -2.01
CA GLY A 27 4.68 -1.61 -2.01
C GLY A 27 5.40 -1.69 -3.35
N PHE A 28 4.70 -1.58 -4.49
CA PHE A 28 5.37 -1.46 -5.79
C PHE A 28 6.19 -0.18 -5.91
N VAL A 29 5.67 0.96 -5.47
CA VAL A 29 6.45 2.21 -5.53
C VAL A 29 7.68 2.09 -4.64
N ASP A 30 7.55 1.52 -3.46
CA ASP A 30 8.67 1.25 -2.56
C ASP A 30 9.72 0.33 -3.21
N GLY A 31 9.32 -0.86 -3.65
CA GLY A 31 10.23 -1.84 -4.25
C GLY A 31 10.85 -1.39 -5.57
N ILE A 32 10.11 -0.69 -6.43
CA ILE A 32 10.67 -0.20 -7.70
C ILE A 32 11.54 1.03 -7.47
N LEU A 33 11.03 2.05 -6.76
CA LEU A 33 11.74 3.31 -6.60
C LEU A 33 12.90 3.18 -5.63
N LEU A 34 12.65 2.67 -4.42
CA LEU A 34 13.62 2.65 -3.35
C LEU A 34 14.57 1.45 -3.45
N HIS A 35 14.06 0.24 -3.78
CA HIS A 35 14.94 -0.94 -3.89
C HIS A 35 15.68 -1.03 -5.22
N GLN A 36 15.02 -0.74 -6.34
CA GLN A 36 15.61 -1.03 -7.66
C GLN A 36 16.23 0.20 -8.34
N ILE A 37 15.53 1.34 -8.37
CA ILE A 37 16.02 2.56 -9.04
C ILE A 37 17.06 3.26 -8.18
N LEU A 38 16.71 3.56 -6.92
CA LEU A 38 17.58 4.29 -6.01
C LEU A 38 18.54 3.37 -5.24
N GLN A 39 18.17 2.10 -5.06
CA GLN A 39 18.97 1.10 -4.35
C GLN A 39 19.36 1.57 -2.94
N TRP A 40 18.44 2.26 -2.26
CA TRP A 40 18.66 2.78 -0.92
C TRP A 40 18.62 1.67 0.13
N HIS A 41 17.73 0.71 -0.07
CA HIS A 41 17.54 -0.46 0.76
C HIS A 41 16.88 -1.58 -0.05
N HIS A 42 16.94 -2.81 0.45
CA HIS A 42 16.29 -4.01 -0.06
C HIS A 42 15.76 -4.81 1.12
N MET A 43 14.93 -5.84 0.88
CA MET A 43 14.25 -6.62 1.92
C MET A 43 15.10 -7.00 3.14
N LEU A 44 16.39 -7.32 2.94
CA LEU A 44 17.29 -7.78 4.00
C LEU A 44 18.61 -6.99 4.05
N THR A 45 18.56 -5.68 3.78
CA THR A 45 19.78 -4.84 3.72
C THR A 45 20.34 -4.50 5.10
N SER A 46 19.54 -4.57 6.17
CA SER A 46 19.95 -4.18 7.53
C SER A 46 20.07 -5.37 8.48
N THR A 47 20.70 -6.46 8.04
CA THR A 47 20.89 -7.67 8.87
C THR A 47 22.09 -7.59 9.82
N ASP A 48 22.74 -6.43 9.92
CA ASP A 48 23.87 -6.18 10.83
C ASP A 48 23.42 -5.84 12.26
N ASP A 49 22.21 -5.29 12.43
CA ASP A 49 21.64 -4.91 13.72
C ASP A 49 20.19 -5.40 13.91
N ASP A 50 19.77 -6.42 13.15
CA ASP A 50 18.44 -6.98 13.26
C ASP A 50 18.16 -7.65 14.61
N ARG A 51 16.87 -7.77 14.94
CA ARG A 51 16.38 -8.26 16.24
C ARG A 51 15.91 -9.72 16.21
N ILE A 52 16.11 -10.42 15.09
CA ILE A 52 15.62 -11.80 14.88
C ILE A 52 16.76 -12.79 14.58
N GLY A 53 18.00 -12.34 14.57
CA GLY A 53 19.19 -13.17 14.42
C GLY A 53 19.43 -13.64 12.99
N VAL A 54 19.08 -12.82 11.99
CA VAL A 54 19.46 -13.12 10.60
C VAL A 54 20.99 -13.10 10.51
N LYS A 55 21.57 -14.08 9.84
CA LYS A 55 23.01 -14.08 9.62
C LYS A 55 23.37 -12.90 8.71
N TYR A 56 24.14 -11.95 9.24
CA TYR A 56 24.65 -10.82 8.46
C TYR A 56 25.34 -11.27 7.17
N TYR A 57 25.03 -10.57 6.09
CA TYR A 57 25.76 -10.62 4.83
C TYR A 57 25.89 -9.19 4.28
N SER A 58 26.95 -8.93 3.53
CA SER A 58 27.10 -7.62 2.88
C SER A 58 26.12 -7.50 1.72
N PRO A 59 25.23 -6.49 1.70
CA PRO A 59 24.35 -6.25 0.55
C PRO A 59 25.12 -5.75 -0.69
N ARG A 60 26.42 -5.45 -0.55
CA ARG A 60 27.28 -4.92 -1.63
C ARG A 60 28.11 -5.99 -2.35
N THR A 61 27.96 -7.27 -2.01
CA THR A 61 28.58 -8.38 -2.75
C THR A 61 27.58 -8.94 -3.76
N VAL A 62 28.08 -9.65 -4.79
CA VAL A 62 27.20 -10.33 -5.77
C VAL A 62 26.22 -11.27 -5.06
N SER A 63 26.70 -12.10 -4.13
CA SER A 63 25.84 -13.00 -3.36
C SER A 63 24.78 -12.28 -2.51
N GLY A 64 25.12 -11.12 -1.95
CA GLY A 64 24.17 -10.31 -1.18
C GLY A 64 23.12 -9.65 -2.07
N LEU A 65 23.52 -9.18 -3.25
CA LEU A 65 22.59 -8.65 -4.26
C LEU A 65 21.67 -9.75 -4.79
N GLU A 66 22.16 -10.97 -5.02
CA GLU A 66 21.33 -12.12 -5.43
C GLU A 66 20.30 -12.46 -4.34
N MET A 67 20.72 -12.48 -3.07
CA MET A 67 19.82 -12.70 -1.94
C MET A 67 18.73 -11.63 -1.87
N ASN A 68 19.12 -10.35 -1.91
CA ASN A 68 18.17 -9.24 -1.89
C ASN A 68 17.24 -9.26 -3.12
N THR A 69 17.75 -9.59 -4.30
CA THR A 69 16.94 -9.73 -5.53
C THR A 69 15.84 -10.77 -5.35
N VAL A 70 16.14 -11.91 -4.72
CA VAL A 70 15.13 -12.95 -4.43
C VAL A 70 14.06 -12.42 -3.47
N TRP A 71 14.47 -11.79 -2.38
CA TRP A 71 13.52 -11.30 -1.37
C TRP A 71 12.68 -10.11 -1.87
N ASP A 72 13.28 -9.20 -2.63
CA ASP A 72 12.56 -8.15 -3.33
C ASP A 72 11.58 -8.78 -4.32
N GLY A 73 11.94 -9.86 -5.02
CA GLY A 73 11.03 -10.59 -5.91
C GLY A 73 9.83 -11.20 -5.18
N ILE A 74 10.04 -11.77 -4.00
CA ILE A 74 8.97 -12.27 -3.12
C ILE A 74 8.06 -11.12 -2.67
N PHE A 75 8.64 -10.02 -2.22
CA PHE A 75 7.92 -8.80 -1.84
C PHE A 75 7.06 -8.26 -3.00
N HIS A 76 7.64 -8.14 -4.19
CA HIS A 76 6.93 -7.73 -5.40
C HIS A 76 5.81 -8.71 -5.77
N THR A 77 5.99 -10.01 -5.55
CA THR A 77 4.93 -11.01 -5.79
C THR A 77 3.74 -10.77 -4.86
N VAL A 78 3.98 -10.47 -3.58
CA VAL A 78 2.91 -10.11 -2.63
C VAL A 78 2.22 -8.82 -3.06
N CYS A 79 2.98 -7.79 -3.45
CA CYS A 79 2.42 -6.53 -3.98
C CYS A 79 1.56 -6.76 -5.23
N TRP A 80 2.04 -7.60 -6.16
CA TRP A 80 1.34 -7.97 -7.37
C TRP A 80 0.02 -8.69 -7.07
N LEU A 81 0.04 -9.68 -6.19
CA LEU A 81 -1.16 -10.39 -5.75
C LEU A 81 -2.15 -9.45 -5.07
N ALA A 82 -1.69 -8.52 -4.23
CA ALA A 82 -2.54 -7.50 -3.62
C ALA A 82 -3.22 -6.64 -4.71
N VAL A 83 -2.49 -6.14 -5.70
CA VAL A 83 -3.09 -5.40 -6.82
C VAL A 83 -4.13 -6.25 -7.56
N LEU A 84 -3.82 -7.50 -7.90
CA LEU A 84 -4.75 -8.39 -8.60
C LEU A 84 -6.02 -8.65 -7.79
N ILE A 85 -5.90 -8.92 -6.48
CA ILE A 85 -7.04 -9.13 -5.58
C ILE A 85 -7.88 -7.85 -5.49
N GLY A 86 -7.24 -6.69 -5.32
CA GLY A 86 -7.90 -5.41 -5.25
C GLY A 86 -8.70 -5.10 -6.53
N LEU A 87 -8.11 -5.36 -7.71
CA LEU A 87 -8.78 -5.25 -9.00
C LEU A 87 -9.92 -6.26 -9.15
N ALA A 88 -9.72 -7.52 -8.76
CA ALA A 88 -10.74 -8.57 -8.86
C ALA A 88 -11.96 -8.25 -7.98
N VAL A 89 -11.74 -7.81 -6.73
CA VAL A 89 -12.80 -7.39 -5.82
C VAL A 89 -13.51 -6.14 -6.35
N LEU A 90 -12.76 -5.17 -6.89
CA LEU A 90 -13.35 -3.97 -7.50
C LEU A 90 -14.23 -4.33 -8.70
N TYR A 91 -13.73 -5.20 -9.58
CA TYR A 91 -14.43 -5.68 -10.77
C TYR A 91 -15.69 -6.47 -10.43
N ALA A 92 -15.64 -7.31 -9.41
CA ALA A 92 -16.80 -8.08 -8.93
C ALA A 92 -17.89 -7.19 -8.33
N ARG A 93 -17.52 -6.07 -7.70
CA ARG A 93 -18.47 -5.14 -7.06
C ARG A 93 -19.04 -4.09 -8.00
N VAL A 94 -18.28 -3.67 -9.01
CA VAL A 94 -18.68 -2.60 -9.93
C VAL A 94 -19.12 -3.19 -11.27
N THR A 95 -20.42 -3.42 -11.40
CA THR A 95 -21.06 -4.03 -12.57
C THR A 95 -21.47 -3.02 -13.64
N HIS A 96 -21.86 -1.80 -13.24
CA HIS A 96 -22.21 -0.68 -14.12
C HIS A 96 -21.27 0.51 -13.95
N GLY A 97 -21.14 1.34 -14.99
CA GLY A 97 -20.35 2.57 -14.90
C GLY A 97 -18.86 2.37 -14.61
N ARG A 98 -18.27 1.23 -15.02
CA ARG A 98 -16.89 0.82 -14.69
C ARG A 98 -15.82 1.87 -14.97
N ARG A 99 -15.95 2.68 -16.02
CA ARG A 99 -14.99 3.77 -16.29
C ARG A 99 -15.05 4.88 -15.23
N ARG A 100 -16.24 5.14 -14.69
CA ARG A 100 -16.49 6.21 -13.73
C ARG A 100 -15.91 5.90 -12.35
N VAL A 101 -15.74 4.62 -11.99
CA VAL A 101 -15.13 4.24 -10.71
C VAL A 101 -13.75 4.86 -10.51
N TRP A 102 -12.99 4.99 -11.61
CA TRP A 102 -11.64 5.56 -11.62
C TRP A 102 -11.61 7.07 -11.42
N THR A 103 -12.75 7.75 -11.55
CA THR A 103 -12.91 9.18 -11.20
C THR A 103 -13.43 9.37 -9.77
N SER A 104 -13.72 8.28 -9.05
CA SER A 104 -14.28 8.35 -7.71
C SER A 104 -13.24 8.78 -6.69
N ARG A 105 -13.52 9.90 -6.01
CA ARG A 105 -12.73 10.34 -4.84
C ARG A 105 -12.76 9.29 -3.72
N VAL A 106 -13.84 8.52 -3.61
CA VAL A 106 -13.95 7.44 -2.61
C VAL A 106 -12.91 6.36 -2.87
N LEU A 107 -12.78 5.91 -4.12
CA LEU A 107 -11.78 4.88 -4.48
C LEU A 107 -10.36 5.39 -4.21
N TRP A 108 -10.01 6.56 -4.74
CA TRP A 108 -8.66 7.11 -4.57
C TRP A 108 -8.32 7.44 -3.13
N GLY A 109 -9.29 7.89 -2.33
CA GLY A 109 -9.09 8.08 -0.90
C GLY A 109 -8.77 6.77 -0.18
N TRP A 110 -9.44 5.66 -0.53
CA TRP A 110 -9.11 4.35 0.03
C TRP A 110 -7.79 3.76 -0.51
N ILE A 111 -7.39 4.07 -1.75
CA ILE A 111 -6.06 3.73 -2.29
C ILE A 111 -4.97 4.47 -1.51
N LEU A 112 -5.10 5.77 -1.29
CA LEU A 112 -4.15 6.55 -0.47
C LEU A 112 -4.09 6.02 0.96
N ALA A 113 -5.24 5.68 1.55
CA ALA A 113 -5.29 5.09 2.88
C ALA A 113 -4.61 3.72 2.94
N GLY A 114 -4.80 2.88 1.92
CA GLY A 114 -4.13 1.58 1.80
C GLY A 114 -2.61 1.71 1.66
N TRP A 115 -2.14 2.67 0.87
CA TRP A 115 -0.71 2.97 0.78
C TRP A 115 -0.17 3.42 2.14
N GLY A 116 -0.84 4.37 2.79
CA GLY A 116 -0.44 4.82 4.13
C GLY A 116 -0.38 3.68 5.15
N LEU A 117 -1.34 2.75 5.11
CA LEU A 117 -1.35 1.54 5.93
C LEU A 117 -0.15 0.62 5.63
N PHE A 118 0.21 0.47 4.35
CA PHE A 118 1.42 -0.28 3.96
C PHE A 118 2.67 0.33 4.59
N ASN A 119 2.91 1.64 4.39
CA ASN A 119 4.07 2.33 4.98
C ASN A 119 4.13 2.22 6.51
N LEU A 120 2.98 2.33 7.18
CA LEU A 120 2.93 2.22 8.64
C LEU A 120 3.21 0.79 9.12
N ALA A 121 2.67 -0.22 8.42
CA ALA A 121 2.88 -1.61 8.78
C ALA A 121 4.32 -2.04 8.53
N GLU A 122 4.83 -1.79 7.33
CA GLU A 122 6.20 -2.09 6.91
C GLU A 122 7.19 -1.33 7.82
N GLY A 123 7.04 0.00 7.95
CA GLY A 123 7.97 0.78 8.75
C GLY A 123 7.96 0.43 10.24
N LEU A 124 6.82 0.01 10.80
CA LEU A 124 6.76 -0.41 12.21
C LEU A 124 7.32 -1.81 12.40
N LEU A 125 6.93 -2.75 11.55
CA LEU A 125 7.34 -4.14 11.67
C LEU A 125 8.81 -4.29 11.25
N ASP A 126 9.15 -3.94 10.03
CA ASP A 126 10.42 -4.28 9.40
C ASP A 126 11.55 -3.32 9.83
N HIS A 127 11.28 -2.03 10.04
CA HIS A 127 12.31 -1.10 10.52
C HIS A 127 12.44 -1.08 12.05
N GLN A 128 11.33 -0.96 12.79
CA GLN A 128 11.40 -0.73 14.24
C GLN A 128 11.41 -2.02 15.06
N ILE A 129 10.55 -3.00 14.72
CA ILE A 129 10.41 -4.23 15.50
C ILE A 129 11.45 -5.27 15.08
N LEU A 130 11.65 -5.48 13.79
CA LEU A 130 12.58 -6.47 13.25
C LEU A 130 13.95 -5.87 12.98
N GLY A 131 14.03 -4.62 12.52
CA GLY A 131 15.29 -3.94 12.21
C GLY A 131 15.98 -4.48 10.95
N ILE A 132 15.25 -5.14 10.05
CA ILE A 132 15.85 -5.82 8.88
C ILE A 132 15.91 -4.94 7.63
N HIS A 133 15.18 -3.81 7.61
CA HIS A 133 14.80 -3.13 6.37
C HIS A 133 14.87 -1.59 6.39
N HIS A 134 15.76 -0.98 7.16
CA HIS A 134 15.73 0.49 7.29
C HIS A 134 15.76 1.26 5.96
N VAL A 135 14.99 2.36 5.88
CA VAL A 135 14.74 3.14 4.64
C VAL A 135 16.03 3.64 3.98
N HIS A 136 17.01 4.00 4.79
CA HIS A 136 18.33 4.36 4.30
C HIS A 136 19.36 4.03 5.36
N GLY A 137 20.28 3.13 5.04
CA GLY A 137 21.35 2.75 5.95
C GLY A 137 22.34 3.89 6.23
N GLY A 138 23.03 3.82 7.37
CA GLY A 138 24.09 4.75 7.75
C GLY A 138 23.62 5.88 8.69
N PRO A 139 24.31 7.04 8.69
CA PRO A 139 23.98 8.12 9.62
C PRO A 139 22.52 8.58 9.47
N TYR A 140 21.87 8.84 10.60
CA TYR A 140 20.49 9.35 10.67
C TYR A 140 19.40 8.38 10.20
N GLN A 141 19.68 7.08 10.11
CA GLN A 141 18.71 6.02 9.77
C GLN A 141 17.34 6.17 10.47
N LEU A 142 17.35 6.41 11.78
CA LEU A 142 16.13 6.63 12.56
C LEU A 142 15.25 7.76 12.01
N TRP A 143 15.85 8.85 11.52
CA TRP A 143 15.09 9.98 10.96
C TRP A 143 14.47 9.65 9.61
N TRP A 144 15.12 8.81 8.81
CA TRP A 144 14.55 8.29 7.56
C TRP A 144 13.34 7.39 7.85
N ASP A 145 13.43 6.50 8.83
CA ASP A 145 12.31 5.64 9.22
C ASP A 145 11.14 6.45 9.78
N ILE A 146 11.42 7.45 10.62
CA ILE A 146 10.40 8.38 11.14
C ILE A 146 9.74 9.14 9.99
N GLY A 147 10.51 9.61 9.01
CA GLY A 147 9.98 10.27 7.82
C GLY A 147 9.05 9.37 7.02
N PHE A 148 9.39 8.10 6.88
CA PHE A 148 8.57 7.10 6.19
C PHE A 148 7.26 6.80 6.93
N LEU A 149 7.31 6.65 8.26
CA LEU A 149 6.12 6.51 9.11
C LEU A 149 5.24 7.76 9.06
N ALA A 150 5.84 8.94 9.11
CA ALA A 150 5.11 10.21 9.01
C ALA A 150 4.41 10.36 7.66
N LEU A 151 5.09 9.99 6.56
CA LEU A 151 4.47 9.95 5.23
C LEU A 151 3.29 8.97 5.20
N GLY A 152 3.45 7.77 5.79
CA GLY A 152 2.38 6.79 5.92
C GLY A 152 1.15 7.34 6.67
N ALA A 153 1.37 8.03 7.79
CA ALA A 153 0.30 8.67 8.56
C ALA A 153 -0.39 9.79 7.76
N VAL A 154 0.37 10.62 7.04
CA VAL A 154 -0.18 11.67 6.18
C VAL A 154 -1.03 11.07 5.06
N LEU A 155 -0.54 10.03 4.37
CA LEU A 155 -1.29 9.34 3.32
C LEU A 155 -2.59 8.73 3.87
N LEU A 156 -2.55 8.14 5.07
CA LEU A 156 -3.72 7.58 5.73
C LEU A 156 -4.78 8.65 6.06
N ILE A 157 -4.35 9.76 6.66
CA ILE A 157 -5.23 10.88 7.02
C ILE A 157 -5.82 11.52 5.77
N VAL A 158 -4.98 11.87 4.79
CA VAL A 158 -5.41 12.49 3.53
C VAL A 158 -6.35 11.55 2.79
N GLY A 159 -6.03 10.26 2.68
CA GLY A 159 -6.90 9.26 2.07
C GLY A 159 -8.27 9.19 2.75
N HIS A 160 -8.28 9.18 4.09
CA HIS A 160 -9.52 9.21 4.86
C HIS A 160 -10.35 10.47 4.62
N LEU A 161 -9.73 11.65 4.54
CA LEU A 161 -10.44 12.91 4.26
C LEU A 161 -10.97 12.96 2.82
N VAL A 162 -10.17 12.50 1.85
CA VAL A 162 -10.53 12.46 0.44
C VAL A 162 -11.75 11.55 0.22
N GLN A 163 -11.78 10.36 0.83
CA GLN A 163 -12.93 9.47 0.64
C GLN A 163 -14.22 10.03 1.26
N ARG A 164 -14.14 10.75 2.39
CA ARG A 164 -15.33 11.41 3.00
C ARG A 164 -15.90 12.53 2.15
N SER A 165 -15.08 13.15 1.30
CA SER A 165 -15.52 14.22 0.39
C SER A 165 -16.14 13.71 -0.92
N GLY A 166 -16.14 12.39 -1.14
CA GLY A 166 -16.69 11.75 -2.32
C GLY A 166 -18.15 11.32 -2.13
N ARG A 167 -18.91 11.25 -3.23
CA ARG A 167 -20.24 10.65 -3.26
C ARG A 167 -20.14 9.13 -3.38
N SER A 168 -21.02 8.41 -2.71
CA SER A 168 -21.15 6.96 -2.86
C SER A 168 -21.49 6.59 -4.31
N LEU A 169 -21.00 5.44 -4.77
CA LEU A 169 -21.39 4.89 -6.07
C LEU A 169 -22.61 3.98 -5.88
N ASP A 170 -23.72 4.37 -6.49
CA ASP A 170 -24.91 3.53 -6.58
C ASP A 170 -24.75 2.49 -7.68
N THR A 171 -25.46 1.38 -7.53
CA THR A 171 -25.38 0.20 -8.42
C THR A 171 -25.77 0.46 -9.88
N ASP A 172 -26.44 1.60 -10.17
CA ASP A 172 -26.82 2.01 -11.53
C ASP A 172 -25.89 3.06 -12.17
N GLY A 173 -24.79 3.43 -11.51
CA GLY A 173 -23.84 4.42 -12.05
C GLY A 173 -24.39 5.84 -12.15
N ARG A 174 -25.57 6.12 -11.58
CA ARG A 174 -26.10 7.48 -11.36
C ARG A 174 -25.63 7.97 -9.98
N LEU A 175 -25.27 9.24 -9.88
CA LEU A 175 -24.87 9.83 -8.59
C LEU A 175 -26.14 10.19 -7.82
N ALA A 176 -26.26 9.75 -6.57
CA ALA A 176 -27.01 10.48 -5.54
C ALA A 176 -26.32 11.82 -5.21
#